data_AF-A0A9W7TAB6-F1
#
_entry.id   AF-A0A9W7TAB6-F1
#
_cell.length_a   1.000
_cell.length_b   1.000
_cell.length_c   1.000
_cell.angle_alpha   90.00
_cell.angle_beta   90.00
_cell.angle_gamma   90.00
#
_symmetry.space_group_name_H-M   'P 1'
#
loop_
_entity.id
_entity.type
_entity.pdbx_description
1 polymer ?
#
loop_
_entity_poly.entity_id
_entity_poly.type
_entity_poly.pdbx_seq_one_letter_code
_entity_poly.pdbx_strand_id
1 'polypeptide(L)'
;QRPDLEETDLSRAVVRNEKFLNILDDVMELNLLHGKTQPEKKELLVKTLPSIASGAVENNDFISLQVLLEQMDVNSGGYDKKTPLHTACQVGNGEMVMFLLDNGASSQSEDRTMSKDKGPQSGQCPMYSAIKNRHFTVIKLLRLKGFTVNLLPVRIAMEMIQ
;
A
#
# COMPACT_ATOMS: atom_id res chain seq x y z
N GLN A 1 4.13 23.50 -19.58
CA GLN A 1 5.24 23.16 -18.67
C GLN A 1 4.78 21.95 -17.87
N ARG A 2 5.37 20.77 -18.10
CA ARG A 2 5.09 19.55 -17.31
C ARG A 2 5.76 19.73 -15.95
N PRO A 3 5.08 19.44 -14.83
CA PRO A 3 5.70 19.54 -13.52
C PRO A 3 6.77 18.46 -13.39
N ASP A 4 7.94 18.88 -12.92
CA ASP A 4 9.11 18.06 -12.68
C ASP A 4 8.73 16.86 -11.81
N LEU A 5 8.94 15.66 -12.36
CA LEU A 5 8.87 14.42 -11.61
C LEU A 5 10.03 14.47 -10.61
N GLU A 6 9.71 14.69 -9.33
CA GLU A 6 10.65 14.47 -8.24
C GLU A 6 11.36 13.14 -8.49
N GLU A 7 12.69 13.17 -8.62
CA GLU A 7 13.55 12.00 -8.72
C GLU A 7 13.27 11.12 -7.49
N THR A 8 12.41 10.12 -7.68
CA THR A 8 12.24 9.03 -6.73
C THR A 8 13.61 8.41 -6.55
N ASP A 9 14.18 8.54 -5.34
CA ASP A 9 15.45 7.92 -4.96
C ASP A 9 15.30 6.38 -5.00
N LEU A 10 15.53 5.82 -6.18
CA LEU A 10 15.40 4.39 -6.52
C LEU A 10 16.51 3.54 -5.90
N SER A 11 17.50 4.14 -5.23
CA SER A 11 18.60 3.41 -4.58
C SER A 11 18.14 2.52 -3.43
N ARG A 12 16.96 2.81 -2.85
CA ARG A 12 16.36 2.03 -1.75
C ARG A 12 15.40 0.94 -2.22
N ALA A 13 15.00 0.93 -3.48
CA ALA A 13 14.04 -0.03 -4.00
C ALA A 13 14.74 -1.34 -4.36
N VAL A 14 15.00 -2.16 -3.34
CA VAL A 14 15.68 -3.45 -3.51
C VAL A 14 14.65 -4.48 -4.00
N VAL A 15 14.41 -4.52 -5.30
CA VAL A 15 13.75 -5.69 -5.91
C VAL A 15 14.80 -6.80 -5.98
N ARG A 16 14.72 -7.75 -5.04
CA ARG A 16 15.84 -8.64 -4.68
C ARG A 16 16.10 -9.79 -5.66
N ASN A 17 15.22 -10.08 -6.63
CA ASN A 17 15.37 -11.28 -7.47
C ASN A 17 14.91 -11.11 -8.93
N GLU A 18 15.84 -10.99 -9.89
CA GLU A 18 15.55 -10.93 -11.34
C GLU A 18 14.82 -12.16 -11.90
N LYS A 19 15.04 -13.36 -11.34
CA LYS A 19 14.32 -14.56 -11.78
C LYS A 19 12.84 -14.50 -11.44
N PHE A 20 12.52 -14.01 -10.25
CA PHE A 20 11.14 -13.81 -9.83
C PHE A 20 10.42 -12.84 -10.76
N LEU A 21 11.11 -11.78 -11.21
CA LEU A 21 10.56 -10.76 -12.08
C LEU A 21 10.16 -11.28 -13.47
N ASN A 22 10.99 -12.13 -14.06
CA ASN A 22 10.65 -12.78 -15.32
C ASN A 22 9.51 -13.77 -15.13
N ILE A 23 9.52 -14.54 -14.04
CA ILE A 23 8.42 -15.46 -13.71
C ILE A 23 7.12 -14.69 -13.51
N LEU A 24 7.12 -13.51 -12.89
CA LEU A 24 5.91 -12.72 -12.68
C LEU A 24 5.37 -12.13 -13.99
N ASP A 25 6.25 -11.63 -14.87
CA ASP A 25 5.87 -11.14 -16.19
C ASP A 25 5.29 -12.27 -17.06
N ASP A 26 5.89 -13.47 -16.98
CA ASP A 26 5.47 -14.67 -17.70
C ASP A 26 4.17 -15.26 -17.13
N VAL A 27 4.08 -15.46 -15.80
CA VAL A 27 2.94 -16.11 -15.12
C VAL A 27 1.68 -15.23 -15.16
N MET A 28 1.84 -13.92 -15.10
CA MET A 28 0.72 -12.99 -15.15
C MET A 28 0.43 -12.50 -16.58
N GLU A 29 1.17 -12.99 -17.58
CA GLU A 29 1.07 -12.61 -19.01
C GLU A 29 1.10 -11.09 -19.26
N LEU A 30 1.80 -10.34 -18.39
CA LEU A 30 1.66 -8.88 -18.36
C LEU A 30 2.41 -8.18 -19.50
N ASN A 31 3.37 -8.86 -20.15
CA ASN A 31 4.26 -8.29 -21.18
C ASN A 31 4.90 -6.94 -20.78
N LEU A 32 5.01 -6.66 -19.49
CA LEU A 32 5.42 -5.36 -18.94
C LEU A 32 6.88 -5.05 -19.25
N LEU A 33 7.71 -6.08 -19.45
CA LEU A 33 9.15 -5.97 -19.62
C LEU A 33 9.59 -6.11 -21.08
N HIS A 34 8.68 -6.34 -22.03
CA HIS A 34 9.04 -6.53 -23.43
C HIS A 34 9.53 -5.21 -24.07
N GLY A 35 10.76 -5.19 -24.59
CA GLY A 35 11.35 -4.01 -25.24
C GLY A 35 11.82 -2.87 -24.32
N LYS A 36 11.69 -2.99 -22.99
CA LYS A 36 12.16 -1.97 -22.03
C LYS A 36 13.61 -2.17 -21.60
N THR A 37 14.31 -1.09 -21.27
CA THR A 37 15.68 -1.16 -20.74
C THR A 37 15.70 -1.62 -19.27
N GLN A 38 16.81 -2.20 -18.81
CA GLN A 38 16.97 -2.67 -17.42
C GLN A 38 16.55 -1.65 -16.31
N PRO A 39 16.91 -0.36 -16.39
CA PRO A 39 16.47 0.63 -15.40
C PRO A 39 14.96 0.91 -15.46
N GLU A 40 14.37 0.98 -16.66
CA GLU A 40 12.92 1.21 -16.83
C GLU A 40 12.10 0.03 -16.32
N LYS A 41 12.61 -1.20 -16.52
CA LYS A 41 12.04 -2.42 -15.96
C LYS A 41 11.97 -2.33 -14.43
N LYS A 42 13.11 -2.01 -13.79
CA LYS A 42 13.17 -1.86 -12.33
C LYS A 42 12.23 -0.78 -11.82
N GLU A 43 12.19 0.38 -12.46
CA GLU A 43 11.30 1.47 -12.05
C GLU A 43 9.82 1.09 -12.16
N LEU A 44 9.43 0.44 -13.26
CA LEU A 44 8.06 -0.02 -13.47
C LEU A 44 7.66 -1.03 -12.40
N LEU A 45 8.55 -1.97 -12.08
CA LEU A 45 8.33 -3.02 -11.09
C LEU A 45 8.15 -2.46 -9.67
N VAL A 46 8.97 -1.49 -9.28
CA VAL A 46 8.84 -0.81 -7.98
C VAL A 46 7.47 -0.14 -7.85
N LYS A 47 6.91 0.36 -8.96
CA LYS A 47 5.60 1.00 -8.99
C LYS A 47 4.43 0.01 -9.10
N THR A 48 4.61 -1.14 -9.76
CA THR A 48 3.54 -2.11 -10.01
C THR A 48 3.39 -3.16 -8.90
N LEU A 49 4.48 -3.59 -8.26
CA LEU A 49 4.44 -4.60 -7.19
C LEU A 49 3.49 -4.22 -6.03
N PRO A 50 3.47 -2.97 -5.53
CA PRO A 50 2.49 -2.57 -4.50
C PRO A 50 1.03 -2.67 -4.95
N SER A 51 0.75 -2.39 -6.22
CA SER A 51 -0.60 -2.51 -6.78
C SER A 51 -1.00 -3.99 -6.92
N ILE A 52 -0.09 -4.86 -7.33
CA ILE A 52 -0.33 -6.31 -7.38
C ILE A 52 -0.54 -6.87 -5.97
N ALA A 53 0.28 -6.47 -5.00
CA ALA A 53 0.12 -6.84 -3.59
C ALA A 53 -1.23 -6.37 -3.03
N SER A 54 -1.69 -5.17 -3.41
CA SER A 54 -3.04 -4.70 -3.06
C SER A 54 -4.13 -5.57 -3.68
N GLY A 55 -3.97 -6.03 -4.92
CA GLY A 55 -4.88 -7.00 -5.53
C GLY A 55 -4.91 -8.34 -4.80
N ALA A 56 -3.76 -8.85 -4.34
CA ALA A 56 -3.70 -10.06 -3.51
C ALA A 56 -4.45 -9.87 -2.18
N VAL A 57 -4.33 -8.69 -1.56
CA VAL A 57 -5.09 -8.31 -0.36
C VAL A 57 -6.60 -8.32 -0.61
N GLU A 58 -7.08 -7.74 -1.71
CA GLU A 58 -8.50 -7.70 -2.07
C GLU A 58 -9.07 -9.11 -2.32
N ASN A 59 -8.26 -9.98 -2.92
CA ASN A 59 -8.61 -11.38 -3.20
C ASN A 59 -8.41 -12.33 -2.00
N ASN A 60 -7.97 -11.82 -0.84
CA ASN A 60 -7.64 -12.63 0.33
C ASN A 60 -6.57 -13.72 0.07
N ASP A 61 -5.64 -13.45 -0.85
CA ASP A 61 -4.59 -14.38 -1.25
C ASP A 61 -3.31 -14.16 -0.44
N PHE A 62 -3.22 -14.85 0.71
CA PHE A 62 -2.07 -14.78 1.60
C PHE A 62 -0.79 -15.35 0.97
N ILE A 63 -0.91 -16.36 0.10
CA ILE A 63 0.25 -17.05 -0.47
C ILE A 63 0.94 -16.11 -1.45
N SER A 64 0.18 -15.57 -2.41
CA SER A 64 0.71 -14.62 -3.39
C SER A 64 1.23 -13.36 -2.69
N LEU A 65 0.51 -12.87 -1.67
CA LEU A 65 0.96 -11.72 -0.90
C LEU A 65 2.28 -11.98 -0.19
N GLN A 66 2.46 -13.12 0.49
CA GLN A 66 3.72 -13.48 1.15
C GLN A 66 4.90 -13.43 0.16
N VAL A 67 4.73 -14.06 -1.00
CA VAL A 67 5.76 -14.12 -2.04
C VAL A 67 6.10 -12.71 -2.56
N LEU A 68 5.10 -11.84 -2.72
CA LEU A 68 5.31 -10.45 -3.13
C LEU A 68 6.07 -9.66 -2.07
N LEU A 69 5.70 -9.79 -0.78
CA LEU A 69 6.33 -9.07 0.34
C LEU A 69 7.80 -9.44 0.56
N GLU A 70 8.25 -10.62 0.12
CA GLU A 70 9.67 -10.98 0.13
C GLU A 70 10.50 -10.18 -0.90
N GLN A 71 9.84 -9.57 -1.88
CA GLN A 71 10.45 -8.93 -3.05
C GLN A 71 10.23 -7.41 -3.09
N MET A 72 9.45 -6.86 -2.15
CA MET A 72 9.18 -5.43 -2.03
C MET A 72 9.20 -4.99 -0.56
N ASP A 73 9.36 -3.69 -0.32
CA ASP A 73 9.07 -3.14 1.01
C ASP A 73 7.55 -3.10 1.20
N VAL A 74 7.05 -3.73 2.27
CA VAL A 74 5.63 -3.79 2.66
C VAL A 74 4.98 -2.41 2.79
N ASN A 75 5.79 -1.37 3.06
CA ASN A 75 5.34 0.02 3.15
C ASN A 75 5.40 0.78 1.83
N SER A 76 5.87 0.15 0.76
CA SER A 76 5.83 0.74 -0.58
C SER A 76 4.39 0.84 -1.04
N GLY A 77 4.02 2.04 -1.49
CA GLY A 77 2.71 2.32 -2.07
C GLY A 77 2.75 2.32 -3.59
N GLY A 78 1.59 2.07 -4.22
CA GLY A 78 1.44 2.11 -5.67
C GLY A 78 1.50 3.54 -6.25
N TYR A 79 0.92 3.74 -7.44
CA TYR A 79 0.87 5.07 -8.10
C TYR A 79 0.13 6.15 -7.30
N ASP A 80 -0.76 5.74 -6.42
CA ASP A 80 -1.50 6.54 -5.45
C ASP A 80 -0.80 6.53 -4.08
N LYS A 81 0.40 5.98 -3.93
CA LYS A 81 1.07 5.73 -2.64
C LYS A 81 0.23 4.89 -1.66
N LYS A 82 -0.83 4.23 -2.12
CA LYS A 82 -1.62 3.33 -1.30
C LYS A 82 -0.83 2.05 -1.07
N THR A 83 -0.61 1.72 0.20
CA THR A 83 0.09 0.50 0.62
C THR A 83 -0.88 -0.67 0.75
N PRO A 84 -0.40 -1.93 0.73
CA PRO A 84 -1.24 -3.09 0.98
C PRO A 84 -2.06 -2.97 2.28
N LEU A 85 -1.51 -2.33 3.32
CA LEU A 85 -2.21 -2.11 4.59
C LEU A 85 -3.39 -1.14 4.45
N HIS A 86 -3.30 -0.12 3.61
CA HIS A 86 -4.46 0.74 3.31
C HIS A 86 -5.60 -0.07 2.71
N THR A 87 -5.28 -0.94 1.75
CA THR A 87 -6.27 -1.80 1.08
C THR A 87 -6.91 -2.76 2.06
N ALA A 88 -6.13 -3.42 2.92
CA ALA A 88 -6.66 -4.33 3.96
C ALA A 88 -7.59 -3.60 4.94
N CYS A 89 -7.20 -2.38 5.34
CA CYS A 89 -8.02 -1.52 6.21
C CYS A 89 -9.28 -1.00 5.51
N GLN A 90 -9.23 -0.71 4.22
CA GLN A 90 -10.39 -0.28 3.42
C GLN A 90 -11.40 -1.42 3.25
N VAL A 91 -10.92 -2.64 2.99
CA VAL A 91 -11.77 -3.83 2.85
C VAL A 91 -12.34 -4.28 4.20
N GLY A 92 -11.64 -4.00 5.30
CA GLY A 92 -12.07 -4.39 6.64
C GLY A 92 -11.63 -5.80 7.04
N ASN A 93 -10.67 -6.37 6.33
CA ASN A 93 -10.18 -7.72 6.57
C ASN A 93 -9.15 -7.73 7.71
N GLY A 94 -9.59 -8.09 8.92
CA GLY A 94 -8.75 -8.10 10.11
C GLY A 94 -7.60 -9.12 10.05
N GLU A 95 -7.79 -10.27 9.41
CA GLU A 95 -6.75 -11.28 9.25
C GLU A 95 -5.63 -10.77 8.35
N MET A 96 -5.99 -10.14 7.22
CA MET A 96 -5.03 -9.54 6.31
C MET A 96 -4.30 -8.35 6.93
N VAL A 97 -5.00 -7.57 7.77
CA VAL A 97 -4.36 -6.52 8.58
C VAL A 97 -3.32 -7.14 9.52
N MET A 98 -3.65 -8.18 10.28
CA MET A 98 -2.66 -8.83 11.16
C MET A 98 -1.47 -9.36 10.37
N PHE A 99 -1.72 -10.04 9.27
CA PHE A 99 -0.67 -10.61 8.43
C PHE A 99 0.30 -9.54 7.92
N LEU A 100 -0.21 -8.40 7.44
CA LEU A 100 0.61 -7.29 6.98
C LEU A 100 1.39 -6.63 8.13
N LEU A 101 0.78 -6.46 9.29
CA LEU A 101 1.44 -5.90 10.48
C LEU A 101 2.56 -6.80 10.99
N ASP A 102 2.34 -8.11 11.01
CA ASP A 102 3.35 -9.09 11.43
C ASP A 102 4.52 -9.17 10.41
N ASN A 103 4.28 -8.77 9.15
CA ASN A 103 5.31 -8.56 8.12
C ASN A 103 5.94 -7.14 8.15
N GLY A 104 5.68 -6.32 9.17
CA GLY A 104 6.32 -5.02 9.37
C GLY A 104 5.63 -3.82 8.70
N ALA A 105 4.35 -3.94 8.32
CA ALA A 105 3.58 -2.82 7.81
C ALA A 105 3.40 -1.72 8.87
N SER A 106 3.59 -0.47 8.46
CA SER A 106 3.45 0.73 9.29
C SER A 106 2.08 1.38 9.08
N SER A 107 1.44 1.75 10.19
CA SER A 107 0.18 2.51 10.17
C SER A 107 0.35 4.00 9.83
N GLN A 108 1.59 4.48 9.66
CA GLN A 108 1.86 5.89 9.31
C GLN A 108 2.19 6.07 7.83
N SER A 109 1.99 5.05 7.00
CA SER A 109 2.15 5.21 5.55
C SER A 109 1.13 6.24 5.04
N GLU A 110 1.62 7.27 4.33
CA GLU A 110 0.80 8.36 3.79
C GLU A 110 0.51 8.12 2.29
N ASP A 111 -0.78 8.08 1.93
CA ASP A 111 -1.26 8.01 0.54
C ASP A 111 -1.09 9.37 -0.20
N ARG A 112 -1.03 9.36 -1.53
CA ARG A 112 -0.96 10.50 -2.45
C ARG A 112 -2.20 11.40 -2.42
N THR A 113 -3.30 11.02 -1.77
CA THR A 113 -4.45 11.93 -1.54
C THR A 113 -4.12 13.17 -0.70
N MET A 114 -2.84 13.36 -0.33
CA MET A 114 -2.19 14.62 0.03
C MET A 114 -2.34 15.68 -1.08
N SER A 115 -3.55 16.16 -1.32
CA SER A 115 -3.72 17.44 -2.00
C SER A 115 -3.37 18.53 -1.00
N LYS A 116 -2.44 19.43 -1.35
CA LYS A 116 -2.16 20.64 -0.55
C LYS A 116 -3.41 21.52 -0.33
N ASP A 117 -4.45 21.31 -1.14
CA ASP A 117 -5.73 22.02 -1.06
C ASP A 117 -6.74 21.35 -0.10
N LYS A 118 -6.53 20.08 0.27
CA LYS A 118 -7.29 19.41 1.32
C LYS A 118 -6.42 19.48 2.56
N GLY A 119 -6.82 20.28 3.55
CA GLY A 119 -5.98 20.68 4.69
C GLY A 119 -5.22 19.54 5.39
N PRO A 120 -4.32 19.86 6.35
CA PRO A 120 -3.22 19.03 6.85
C PRO A 120 -3.57 17.64 7.46
N GLN A 121 -4.83 17.22 7.39
CA GLN A 121 -5.38 15.98 7.94
C GLN A 121 -5.85 14.98 6.87
N SER A 122 -5.66 15.23 5.56
CA SER A 122 -6.09 14.29 4.51
C SER A 122 -5.01 13.29 4.06
N GLY A 123 -3.89 13.21 4.79
CA GLY A 123 -2.98 12.07 4.71
C GLY A 123 -3.73 10.85 5.24
N GLN A 124 -4.37 10.11 4.35
CA GLN A 124 -5.19 8.97 4.74
C GLN A 124 -4.27 7.84 5.15
N CYS A 125 -3.85 7.81 6.41
CA CYS A 125 -3.20 6.64 6.98
C CYS A 125 -4.14 5.42 6.87
N PRO A 126 -3.63 4.17 6.88
CA PRO A 126 -4.45 2.97 6.77
C PRO A 126 -5.62 2.92 7.77
N MET A 127 -5.38 3.37 9.01
CA MET A 127 -6.43 3.42 10.04
C MET A 127 -7.58 4.37 9.67
N TYR A 128 -7.32 5.46 8.94
CA TYR A 128 -8.36 6.34 8.41
C TYR A 128 -9.29 5.59 7.46
N SER A 129 -8.74 4.76 6.57
CA SER A 129 -9.55 3.94 5.66
C SER A 129 -10.48 2.99 6.41
N ALA A 130 -10.03 2.43 7.54
CA ALA A 130 -10.89 1.63 8.40
C ALA A 130 -11.97 2.46 9.10
N ILE A 131 -11.65 3.68 9.56
CA ILE A 131 -12.60 4.62 10.20
C ILE A 131 -13.69 5.04 9.21
N LYS A 132 -13.30 5.53 8.04
CA LYS A 132 -14.22 6.00 6.98
C LYS A 132 -15.19 4.90 6.53
N ASN A 133 -14.73 3.65 6.47
CA ASN A 133 -15.57 2.51 6.09
C ASN A 133 -16.21 1.79 7.28
N ARG A 134 -16.06 2.32 8.51
CA ARG A 134 -16.69 1.80 9.74
C ARG A 134 -16.31 0.36 10.09
N HIS A 135 -15.07 -0.03 9.78
CA HIS A 135 -14.54 -1.35 10.09
C HIS A 135 -14.07 -1.43 11.54
N PHE A 136 -15.02 -1.44 12.48
CA PHE A 136 -14.76 -1.38 13.94
C PHE A 136 -13.80 -2.46 14.43
N THR A 137 -13.86 -3.66 13.87
CA THR A 137 -12.94 -4.76 14.21
C THR A 137 -11.51 -4.42 13.86
N VAL A 138 -11.26 -3.90 12.66
CA VAL A 138 -9.93 -3.45 12.22
C VAL A 138 -9.46 -2.25 13.05
N ILE A 139 -10.33 -1.29 13.34
CA ILE A 139 -10.00 -0.12 14.18
C ILE A 139 -9.54 -0.57 15.58
N LYS A 140 -10.28 -1.51 16.19
CA LYS A 140 -9.91 -2.07 17.50
C LYS A 140 -8.58 -2.82 17.44
N LEU A 141 -8.37 -3.61 16.40
CA LEU A 141 -7.16 -4.38 16.18
C LEU A 141 -5.93 -3.48 16.05
N LEU A 142 -6.01 -2.46 15.19
CA LEU A 142 -4.94 -1.48 15.01
C LEU A 142 -4.62 -0.77 16.34
N ARG A 143 -5.65 -0.37 17.09
CA ARG A 143 -5.48 0.28 18.39
C ARG A 143 -4.84 -0.65 19.42
N LEU A 144 -5.18 -1.94 19.41
CA LEU A 144 -4.57 -2.96 20.28
C LEU A 144 -3.09 -3.15 19.98
N LYS A 145 -2.69 -3.06 18.71
CA LYS A 145 -1.29 -3.10 18.25
C LYS A 145 -0.53 -1.79 18.51
N GLY A 146 -1.15 -0.81 19.17
CA GLY A 146 -0.53 0.45 19.56
C GLY A 146 -0.60 1.56 18.52
N PHE A 147 -1.33 1.35 17.41
CA PHE A 147 -1.45 2.36 16.37
C PHE A 147 -2.41 3.47 16.76
N THR A 148 -1.98 4.71 16.50
CA THR A 148 -2.75 5.92 16.76
C THR A 148 -3.10 6.60 15.44
N VAL A 149 -4.18 7.35 15.47
CA VAL A 149 -4.60 8.18 14.34
C VAL A 149 -4.62 9.63 14.78
N ASN A 150 -3.96 10.50 14.02
CA ASN A 150 -3.94 11.93 14.30
C ASN A 150 -5.14 12.60 13.62
N LEU A 151 -6.33 12.37 14.18
CA LEU A 151 -7.59 12.98 13.73
C LEU A 151 -8.29 13.64 14.90
N LEU A 152 -8.95 14.77 14.63
CA LEU A 152 -9.83 15.39 15.61
C LEU A 152 -10.99 14.44 15.97
N PRO A 153 -11.35 14.28 17.26
CA PRO A 153 -12.45 13.41 17.67
C PRO A 153 -13.77 13.69 16.95
N VAL A 154 -14.06 14.97 16.68
CA VAL A 154 -15.24 15.41 15.93
C VAL A 154 -15.21 14.88 14.49
N ARG A 155 -14.03 14.84 13.85
CA ARG A 155 -13.87 14.29 12.50
C ARG A 155 -14.11 12.79 12.48
N ILE A 156 -13.54 12.06 13.44
CA ILE A 156 -13.78 10.61 13.59
C ILE A 156 -15.27 10.34 13.76
N ALA A 157 -15.95 11.12 14.62
CA ALA A 157 -17.39 10.99 14.84
C ALA A 157 -18.19 11.24 13.56
N MET A 158 -17.89 12.29 12.79
CA MET A 158 -18.58 12.57 11.52
C MET A 158 -18.45 11.43 10.51
N GLU A 159 -17.23 10.89 10.33
CA GLU A 159 -16.98 9.80 9.37
C GLU A 159 -17.62 8.47 9.83
N MET A 160 -17.89 8.31 11.13
CA MET A 160 -18.58 7.13 11.68
C MET A 160 -20.11 7.23 11.65
N ILE A 161 -20.68 8.43 11.51
CA ILE A 161 -22.12 8.68 11.60
C ILE A 161 -22.81 8.70 10.22
N GLN A 162 -22.11 9.03 9.12
CA GLN A 162 -22.64 9.06 7.75
C GLN A 162 -22.76 7.67 7.14
#